data_AF-X0Y2D9-F1
#
_entry.id   AF-X0Y2D9-F1
#
_cell.length_a   1.000
_cell.length_b   1.000
_cell.length_c   1.000
_cell.angle_alpha   90.00
_cell.angle_beta   90.00
_cell.angle_gamma   90.00
#
_symmetry.space_group_name_H-M   'P 1'
#
loop_
_entity.id
_entity.type
_entity.pdbx_description
1 polymer ?
#
loop_
_entity_poly.entity_id
_entity_poly.type
_entity_poly.pdbx_seq_one_letter_code
_entity_poly.pdbx_strand_id
1 'polypeptide(L)'
;MGWARVSDLLSLIETEYANALLEGISISGGEPFDQPIALRELLIGVRKLGLGILIYTGFTIEELRAMPEAKPCFEPESLVDILVDGPYDESRQVQGELRGSANQRLLILTDRYTSDDLVPPGNLECIVKSDGTIYFTGFHRPSSVG
;
A
#
# COMPACT_ATOMS: atom_id res chain seq x y z
N MET A 1 -21.24 -12.05 6.43
CA MET A 1 -19.92 -11.81 5.81
C MET A 1 -20.02 -10.50 5.06
N GLY A 2 -19.47 -9.42 5.61
CA GLY A 2 -19.38 -8.15 4.90
C GLY A 2 -18.06 -8.12 4.13
N TRP A 3 -18.13 -7.81 2.85
CA TRP A 3 -16.96 -7.45 2.07
C TRP A 3 -16.99 -5.92 1.93
N ALA A 4 -15.87 -5.24 2.14
CA ALA A 4 -15.76 -3.83 1.77
C ALA A 4 -15.68 -3.72 0.24
N ARG A 5 -16.42 -2.80 -0.37
CA ARG A 5 -16.29 -2.55 -1.81
C ARG A 5 -15.10 -1.63 -2.06
N VAL A 6 -14.46 -1.79 -3.21
CA VAL A 6 -13.39 -0.88 -3.66
C VAL A 6 -13.87 0.57 -3.69
N SER A 7 -15.11 0.81 -4.11
CA SER A 7 -15.75 2.14 -4.10
C SER A 7 -15.84 2.76 -2.71
N ASP A 8 -16.08 1.93 -1.69
CA ASP A 8 -16.22 2.39 -0.31
C ASP A 8 -14.85 2.80 0.23
N LEU A 9 -13.80 2.04 -0.11
CA LEU A 9 -12.41 2.37 0.22
C LEU A 9 -11.92 3.63 -0.50
N LEU A 10 -12.25 3.79 -1.78
CA LEU A 10 -11.87 4.99 -2.53
C LEU A 10 -12.53 6.25 -1.97
N SER A 11 -13.84 6.20 -1.72
CA SER A 11 -14.58 7.33 -1.11
C SER A 11 -13.96 7.76 0.22
N LEU A 12 -13.51 6.79 1.00
CA LEU A 12 -12.84 7.01 2.26
C LEU A 12 -11.47 7.67 2.08
N ILE A 13 -10.64 7.14 1.19
CA ILE A 13 -9.32 7.71 0.88
C ILE A 13 -9.47 9.16 0.38
N GLU A 14 -10.45 9.42 -0.48
CA GLU A 14 -10.78 10.78 -0.96
C GLU A 14 -11.16 11.71 0.18
N THR A 15 -11.98 11.24 1.11
CA THR A 15 -12.41 12.02 2.28
C THR A 15 -11.24 12.37 3.18
N GLU A 16 -10.35 11.42 3.45
CA GLU A 16 -9.16 11.69 4.28
C GLU A 16 -8.13 12.56 3.55
N TYR A 17 -7.95 12.37 2.24
CA TYR A 17 -7.08 13.23 1.41
C TYR A 17 -7.56 14.68 1.39
N ALA A 18 -8.87 14.93 1.40
CA ALA A 18 -9.40 16.29 1.48
C ALA A 18 -9.14 16.96 2.84
N ASN A 19 -8.94 16.16 3.91
CA ASN A 19 -8.82 16.63 5.28
C ASN A 19 -7.39 16.56 5.84
N ALA A 20 -6.48 15.85 5.17
CA ALA A 20 -5.09 15.68 5.55
C ALA A 20 -4.18 15.77 4.31
N LEU A 21 -2.96 16.25 4.48
CA LEU A 21 -1.92 16.19 3.45
C LEU A 21 -1.40 14.75 3.31
N LEU A 22 -2.25 13.83 2.82
CA LEU A 22 -1.84 12.46 2.55
C LEU A 22 -0.93 12.44 1.32
N GLU A 23 0.27 11.91 1.50
CA GLU A 23 1.26 11.73 0.43
C GLU A 23 1.01 10.44 -0.38
N GLY A 24 0.48 9.41 0.28
CA GLY A 24 0.23 8.12 -0.34
C GLY A 24 -0.45 7.15 0.60
N ILE A 25 -0.65 5.92 0.12
CA ILE A 25 -1.18 4.82 0.90
C ILE A 25 -0.17 3.68 0.98
N SER A 26 -0.24 2.92 2.08
CA SER A 26 0.43 1.63 2.21
C SER A 26 -0.62 0.52 2.29
N ILE A 27 -0.50 -0.52 1.47
CA ILE A 27 -1.35 -1.70 1.50
C ILE A 27 -0.55 -2.84 2.13
N SER A 28 -1.08 -3.38 3.23
CA SER A 28 -0.48 -4.46 4.01
C SER A 28 -1.58 -5.35 4.62
N GLY A 29 -1.22 -6.39 5.36
CA GLY A 29 -2.17 -7.25 6.08
C GLY A 29 -2.01 -8.72 5.72
N GLY A 30 -3.09 -9.38 5.29
CA GLY A 30 -3.00 -10.68 4.60
C GLY A 30 -2.19 -10.56 3.31
N GLU A 31 -2.41 -11.42 2.32
CA GLU A 31 -1.72 -11.29 1.03
C GLU A 31 -2.56 -10.42 0.07
N PRO A 32 -2.13 -9.18 -0.29
CA PRO A 32 -2.93 -8.31 -1.15
C PRO A 32 -3.23 -8.93 -2.52
N PHE A 33 -2.32 -9.76 -3.03
CA PHE A 33 -2.46 -10.41 -4.33
C PHE A 33 -3.33 -11.69 -4.30
N ASP A 34 -3.94 -12.05 -3.16
CA ASP A 34 -5.02 -13.04 -3.11
C ASP A 34 -6.32 -12.50 -3.75
N GLN A 35 -6.45 -11.18 -3.92
CA GLN A 35 -7.59 -10.52 -4.55
C GLN A 35 -7.13 -9.55 -5.66
N PRO A 36 -6.40 -10.04 -6.68
CA PRO A 36 -5.66 -9.19 -7.61
C PRO A 36 -6.56 -8.28 -8.44
N ILE A 37 -7.78 -8.74 -8.78
CA ILE A 37 -8.76 -7.95 -9.54
C ILE A 37 -9.23 -6.73 -8.75
N ALA A 38 -9.66 -6.94 -7.50
CA ALA A 38 -10.13 -5.86 -6.62
C ALA A 38 -8.99 -4.93 -6.21
N LEU A 39 -7.81 -5.49 -5.94
CA LEU A 39 -6.60 -4.72 -5.68
C LEU A 39 -6.31 -3.79 -6.85
N ARG A 40 -6.26 -4.30 -8.09
CA ARG A 40 -5.99 -3.48 -9.28
C ARG A 40 -6.99 -2.34 -9.45
N GLU A 41 -8.27 -2.58 -9.21
CA GLU A 41 -9.30 -1.53 -9.26
C GLU A 41 -9.00 -0.41 -8.25
N LEU A 42 -8.63 -0.78 -7.02
CA LEU A 42 -8.23 0.17 -5.98
C LEU A 42 -6.99 0.96 -6.41
N LEU A 43 -5.94 0.30 -6.92
CA LEU A 43 -4.70 0.95 -7.35
C LEU A 43 -4.97 1.99 -8.45
N ILE A 44 -5.82 1.66 -9.43
CA ILE A 44 -6.22 2.60 -10.48
C ILE A 44 -6.92 3.83 -9.88
N GLY A 45 -7.83 3.62 -8.93
CA GLY A 45 -8.53 4.71 -8.26
C GLY A 45 -7.57 5.62 -7.50
N VAL A 46 -6.67 5.04 -6.70
CA VAL A 46 -5.68 5.78 -5.91
C VAL A 46 -4.72 6.58 -6.79
N ARG A 47 -4.26 6.01 -7.92
CA ARG A 47 -3.44 6.75 -8.90
C ARG A 47 -4.16 7.97 -9.47
N LYS A 48 -5.47 7.88 -9.72
CA LYS A 48 -6.27 9.03 -10.19
C LYS A 48 -6.35 10.15 -9.17
N LEU A 49 -6.19 9.85 -7.88
CA LEU A 49 -6.10 10.84 -6.81
C LEU A 49 -4.71 11.47 -6.69
N GLY A 50 -3.73 11.00 -7.46
CA GLY A 50 -2.35 11.50 -7.42
C GLY A 50 -1.54 11.05 -6.20
N LEU A 51 -2.04 10.05 -5.48
CA LEU A 51 -1.41 9.49 -4.28
C LEU A 51 -0.35 8.44 -4.64
N GLY A 52 0.70 8.36 -3.83
CA GLY A 52 1.69 7.29 -3.94
C GLY A 52 1.16 5.96 -3.38
N ILE A 53 1.71 4.86 -3.89
CA ILE A 53 1.28 3.51 -3.53
C ILE A 53 2.50 2.69 -3.11
N LEU A 54 2.46 2.21 -1.87
CA LEU A 54 3.37 1.21 -1.33
C LEU A 54 2.60 -0.09 -1.04
N ILE A 55 3.15 -1.25 -1.43
CA ILE A 55 2.54 -2.55 -1.13
C ILE A 55 3.55 -3.47 -0.44
N TYR A 56 3.10 -4.15 0.61
CA TYR A 56 3.80 -5.29 1.22
C TYR A 56 3.18 -6.59 0.74
N THR A 57 4.02 -7.55 0.33
CA THR A 57 3.56 -8.86 -0.17
C THR A 57 4.57 -9.96 0.18
N GLY A 58 4.08 -11.18 0.37
CA GLY A 58 4.93 -12.35 0.54
C GLY A 58 5.53 -12.88 -0.77
N PHE A 59 5.00 -12.45 -1.92
CA PHE A 59 5.53 -12.79 -3.24
C PHE A 59 6.68 -11.89 -3.66
N THR A 60 7.50 -12.39 -4.57
CA THR A 60 8.50 -11.60 -5.28
C THR A 60 7.88 -10.91 -6.51
N ILE A 61 8.46 -9.80 -6.96
CA ILE A 61 8.02 -9.14 -8.21
C ILE A 61 8.05 -10.08 -9.41
N GLU A 62 8.99 -11.03 -9.44
CA GLU A 62 9.08 -12.04 -10.48
C GLU A 62 7.89 -13.00 -10.46
N GLU A 63 7.50 -13.49 -9.28
CA GLU A 63 6.30 -14.32 -9.11
C GLU A 63 5.03 -13.55 -9.52
N LEU A 64 4.90 -12.29 -9.10
CA LEU A 64 3.74 -11.45 -9.42
C LEU A 64 3.62 -11.16 -10.92
N ARG A 65 4.75 -10.91 -11.61
CA ARG A 65 4.76 -10.74 -13.06
C ARG A 65 4.44 -12.03 -13.82
N ALA A 66 4.66 -13.20 -13.22
CA ALA A 66 4.27 -14.49 -13.78
C ALA A 66 2.78 -14.82 -13.57
N MET A 67 2.11 -14.15 -12.62
CA MET A 67 0.68 -14.33 -12.36
C MET A 67 -0.18 -13.47 -13.31
N PRO A 68 -1.03 -14.06 -14.18
CA PRO A 68 -1.81 -13.30 -15.16
C PRO A 68 -2.71 -12.22 -14.59
N GLU A 69 -3.22 -12.42 -13.37
CA GLU A 69 -4.14 -11.47 -12.72
C GLU A 69 -3.42 -10.34 -11.97
N ALA A 70 -2.20 -10.59 -11.46
CA ALA A 70 -1.39 -9.60 -10.75
C ALA A 70 -0.49 -8.78 -11.68
N LYS A 71 0.00 -9.40 -12.76
CA LYS A 71 0.84 -8.77 -13.79
C LYS A 71 0.33 -7.39 -14.25
N PRO A 72 -0.98 -7.16 -14.49
CA PRO A 72 -1.51 -5.86 -14.91
C PRO A 72 -1.44 -4.75 -13.85
N CYS A 73 -0.97 -5.04 -12.62
CA CYS A 73 -0.60 -4.02 -11.63
C CYS A 73 0.81 -3.45 -11.87
N PHE A 74 1.63 -4.11 -12.69
CA PHE A 74 3.04 -3.79 -12.88
C PHE A 74 3.42 -3.49 -14.33
N GLU A 75 2.53 -3.74 -15.30
CA GLU A 75 2.79 -3.58 -16.73
C GLU A 75 1.58 -2.98 -17.48
N PRO A 76 1.80 -2.19 -18.56
CA PRO A 76 3.11 -1.77 -19.09
C PRO A 76 3.82 -0.74 -18.22
N GLU A 77 3.07 0.15 -17.57
CA GLU A 77 3.56 0.98 -16.47
C GLU A 77 3.03 0.46 -15.13
N SER A 78 3.85 0.54 -14.09
CA SER A 78 3.42 0.08 -12.77
C SER A 78 2.42 1.03 -12.13
N LEU A 79 1.38 0.47 -11.52
CA LEU A 79 0.45 1.18 -10.64
C LEU A 79 1.00 1.30 -9.21
N VAL A 80 2.10 0.63 -8.90
CA VAL A 80 2.72 0.55 -7.58
C VAL A 80 4.01 1.35 -7.63
N ASP A 81 4.22 2.28 -6.69
CA ASP A 81 5.44 3.09 -6.68
C ASP A 81 6.56 2.36 -5.90
N ILE A 82 6.21 1.73 -4.77
CA ILE A 82 7.14 0.96 -3.95
C ILE A 82 6.56 -0.43 -3.66
N LEU A 83 7.33 -1.48 -3.89
CA LEU A 83 6.99 -2.85 -3.50
C LEU A 83 7.99 -3.34 -2.46
N VAL A 84 7.50 -3.74 -1.28
CA VAL A 84 8.26 -4.53 -0.32
C VAL A 84 7.89 -5.99 -0.54
N ASP A 85 8.81 -6.73 -1.14
CA ASP A 85 8.55 -8.07 -1.67
C ASP A 85 9.28 -9.18 -0.89
N GLY A 86 8.71 -10.38 -0.95
CA GLY A 86 9.19 -11.57 -0.25
C GLY A 86 8.58 -11.80 1.14
N PRO A 87 8.64 -13.05 1.64
CA PRO A 87 8.01 -13.44 2.89
C PRO A 87 8.64 -12.70 4.08
N TYR A 88 7.85 -12.34 5.07
CA TYR A 88 8.37 -11.80 6.32
C TYR A 88 9.07 -12.89 7.15
N ASP A 89 10.30 -12.64 7.60
CA ASP A 89 11.06 -13.51 8.50
C ASP A 89 11.28 -12.82 9.85
N GLU A 90 10.58 -13.32 10.87
CA GLU A 90 10.65 -12.80 12.25
C GLU A 90 12.07 -12.90 12.83
N SER A 91 12.86 -13.92 12.46
CA SER A 91 14.23 -14.07 12.93
C SER A 91 15.20 -13.02 12.35
N ARG A 92 14.75 -12.30 11.32
CA ARG A 92 15.49 -11.27 10.59
C ARG A 92 14.81 -9.91 10.67
N GLN A 93 13.99 -9.66 11.70
CA GLN A 93 13.28 -8.40 11.87
C GLN A 93 14.25 -7.21 11.88
N VAL A 94 13.87 -6.13 11.19
CA VAL A 94 14.57 -4.85 11.21
C VAL A 94 13.65 -3.74 11.75
N GLN A 95 14.25 -2.67 12.27
CA GLN A 95 13.52 -1.52 12.82
C GLN A 95 13.98 -0.24 12.12
N GLY A 96 13.05 0.72 11.98
CA GLY A 96 13.34 2.02 11.37
C GLY A 96 13.47 1.96 9.83
N GLU A 97 13.09 0.84 9.22
CA GLU A 97 13.07 0.66 7.77
C GLU A 97 11.63 0.40 7.32
N LEU A 98 11.34 0.68 6.04
CA LEU A 98 10.06 0.31 5.46
C LEU A 98 9.89 -1.21 5.40
N ARG A 99 10.95 -1.97 5.06
CA ARG A 99 10.88 -3.43 5.11
C ARG A 99 10.78 -3.93 6.56
N GLY A 100 9.97 -4.95 6.79
CA GLY A 100 9.81 -5.55 8.13
C GLY A 100 10.94 -6.49 8.51
N SER A 101 11.57 -7.13 7.53
CA SER A 101 12.64 -8.13 7.75
C SER A 101 13.75 -8.04 6.70
N ALA A 102 14.97 -8.41 7.07
CA ALA A 102 16.17 -8.19 6.26
C ALA A 102 16.26 -9.07 5.00
N ASN A 103 15.38 -10.06 4.84
CA ASN A 103 15.27 -10.87 3.62
C ASN A 103 14.33 -10.26 2.58
N GLN A 104 13.48 -9.31 2.98
CA GLN A 104 12.57 -8.62 2.06
C GLN A 104 13.33 -7.59 1.23
N ARG A 105 12.95 -7.42 -0.03
CA ARG A 105 13.54 -6.39 -0.91
C ARG A 105 12.59 -5.20 -0.98
N LEU A 106 13.17 -4.01 -1.02
CA LEU A 106 12.42 -2.79 -1.30
C LEU A 106 12.72 -2.38 -2.74
N LEU A 107 11.68 -2.37 -3.57
CA LEU A 107 11.76 -2.08 -4.99
C LEU A 107 11.02 -0.78 -5.28
N ILE A 108 11.74 0.21 -5.80
CA ILE A 108 11.14 1.43 -6.36
C ILE A 108 10.82 1.12 -7.83
N LEU A 109 9.54 1.21 -8.20
CA LEU A 109 9.02 0.77 -9.50
C LEU A 109 8.61 1.94 -10.40
N THR A 110 8.48 3.15 -9.86
CA THR A 110 8.17 4.39 -10.59
C THR A 110 9.16 5.50 -10.20
N ASP A 111 9.05 6.65 -10.84
CA ASP A 111 9.85 7.85 -10.57
C ASP A 111 9.27 8.74 -9.45
N ARG A 112 8.17 8.33 -8.80
CA ARG A 112 7.53 9.13 -7.75
C ARG A 112 8.43 9.31 -6.53
N TYR A 113 9.15 8.25 -6.16
CA TYR A 113 9.98 8.22 -4.95
C TYR A 113 11.41 7.87 -5.29
N THR A 114 12.32 8.43 -4.51
CA THR A 114 13.73 8.10 -4.48
C THR A 114 14.07 7.40 -3.17
N SER A 115 15.28 6.86 -3.05
CA SER A 115 15.72 6.23 -1.80
C SER A 115 15.73 7.20 -0.61
N ASP A 116 15.86 8.50 -0.85
CA ASP A 116 15.89 9.53 0.20
C ASP A 116 14.48 9.80 0.78
N ASP A 117 13.42 9.47 0.04
CA ASP A 117 12.03 9.67 0.47
C ASP A 117 11.52 8.57 1.42
N LEU A 118 12.28 7.49 1.58
CA LEU A 118 11.86 6.27 2.27
C LEU A 118 11.94 6.35 3.81
N VAL A 119 11.92 7.56 4.37
CA VAL A 119 11.94 7.80 5.81
C VAL A 119 10.51 7.71 6.35
N PRO A 120 10.19 6.81 7.30
CA PRO A 120 8.81 6.63 7.75
C PRO A 120 8.21 7.90 8.38
N PRO A 121 7.13 8.47 7.82
CA PRO A 121 6.39 9.56 8.46
C PRO A 121 5.45 9.05 9.56
N GLY A 122 4.73 9.96 10.23
CA GLY A 122 3.64 9.58 11.13
C GLY A 122 2.48 8.97 10.35
N ASN A 123 1.95 7.84 10.82
CA ASN A 123 1.00 7.02 10.07
C ASN A 123 -0.45 7.25 10.51
N LEU A 124 -1.37 7.32 9.54
CA LEU A 124 -2.78 6.99 9.68
C LEU A 124 -3.01 5.67 8.95
N GLU A 125 -3.47 4.66 9.67
CA GLU A 125 -3.66 3.29 9.24
C GLU A 125 -5.15 2.95 9.20
N CYS A 126 -5.56 2.24 8.15
CA CYS A 126 -6.93 1.79 7.96
C CYS A 126 -6.94 0.26 7.82
N ILE A 127 -7.57 -0.43 8.77
CA ILE A 127 -7.64 -1.90 8.82
C ILE A 127 -9.02 -2.36 8.37
N VAL A 128 -9.07 -3.15 7.30
CA VAL A 128 -10.30 -3.79 6.82
C VAL A 128 -10.34 -5.23 7.31
N LYS A 129 -11.34 -5.57 8.13
CA LYS A 129 -11.55 -6.93 8.63
C LYS A 129 -12.37 -7.78 7.65
N SER A 130 -12.28 -9.09 7.82
CA SER A 130 -13.03 -10.10 7.03
C SER A 130 -14.54 -10.03 7.19
N ASP A 131 -15.05 -9.31 8.20
CA ASP A 131 -16.47 -9.04 8.39
C ASP A 131 -16.93 -7.74 7.68
N GLY A 132 -16.01 -7.03 7.03
CA GLY A 132 -16.26 -5.78 6.31
C GLY A 132 -16.10 -4.54 7.19
N THR A 133 -15.76 -4.71 8.48
CA THR A 133 -15.52 -3.60 9.39
C THR A 133 -14.22 -2.90 9.05
N ILE A 134 -14.25 -1.57 8.97
CA ILE A 134 -13.09 -0.73 8.70
C ILE A 134 -12.74 0.03 9.99
N TYR A 135 -11.48 -0.05 10.43
CA TYR A 135 -10.94 0.66 11.60
C TYR A 135 -9.87 1.65 11.18
N PHE A 136 -9.85 2.83 11.81
CA PHE A 136 -8.78 3.80 11.65
C PHE A 136 -7.95 3.87 12.93
N THR A 137 -6.63 3.77 12.77
CA THR A 137 -5.62 3.89 13.83
C THR A 137 -4.57 4.89 13.38
N GLY A 138 -3.87 5.56 14.31
CA GLY A 138 -2.79 6.49 13.96
C GLY A 138 -2.95 7.91 14.51
N PHE A 139 -1.91 8.72 14.34
CA PHE A 139 -1.87 10.09 14.85
C PHE A 139 -2.29 11.05 13.74
N HIS A 140 -3.51 11.58 13.82
CA HIS A 140 -3.86 12.81 13.11
C HIS A 140 -2.94 13.90 13.68
N ARG A 141 -1.92 14.35 12.93
CA ARG A 141 -1.30 15.63 13.27
C ARG A 141 -2.39 16.67 13.06
N PRO A 142 -2.90 17.36 14.11
CA PRO A 142 -3.71 18.54 13.85
C PRO A 142 -2.85 19.44 12.98
N SER A 143 -3.43 19.93 11.88
CA SER A 143 -2.80 20.86 10.98
C SER A 143 -2.20 21.99 11.81
N SER A 144 -0.87 22.03 11.91
CA SER A 144 -0.17 23.21 12.36
C SER A 144 -0.32 24.23 11.25
N VAL A 145 -1.42 24.97 11.29
CA VAL A 145 -1.53 26.28 10.65
C VAL A 145 -0.37 27.13 11.16
N GLY A 146 0.54 27.46 10.25
CA GLY A 146 1.61 28.42 10.39
C GLY A 146 1.76 29.18 9.09
#